data_AF-A0A4R0YEI9-F1
#
_entry.id   AF-A0A4R0YEI9-F1
#
_cell.length_a   1.000
_cell.length_b   1.000
_cell.length_c   1.000
_cell.angle_alpha   90.00
_cell.angle_beta   90.00
_cell.angle_gamma   90.00
#
_symmetry.space_group_name_H-M   'P 1'
#
loop_
_entity.id
_entity.type
_entity.pdbx_description
1 polymer ?
#
loop_
_entity_poly.entity_id
_entity_poly.type
_entity_poly.pdbx_seq_one_letter_code
_entity_poly.pdbx_strand_id
1 'polypeptide(L)' 'MSTVGNTDNATLNARWSYLDGNEHAFSSTSESIATDGPAVTTFKVQNPNAWPVGKYKVVISLNGKAVASEGFEVNG' A
#
# COMPACT_ATOMS: atom_id res chain seq x y z
N MET A 1 -6.36 11.97 -35.54
CA MET A 1 -5.84 12.76 -34.39
C MET A 1 -5.85 11.82 -33.21
N SER A 2 -4.66 11.48 -32.69
CA SER A 2 -4.52 10.56 -31.54
C SER A 2 -5.24 11.13 -30.33
N THR A 3 -6.08 10.31 -29.71
CA THR A 3 -6.69 10.63 -28.43
C THR A 3 -5.58 10.80 -27.40
N VAL A 4 -5.39 12.02 -26.90
CA VAL A 4 -4.65 12.25 -25.66
C VAL A 4 -5.51 11.65 -24.54
N GLY A 5 -5.23 10.38 -24.20
CA GLY A 5 -5.69 9.83 -22.94
C GLY A 5 -5.09 10.69 -21.85
N ASN A 6 -5.91 11.49 -21.18
CA ASN A 6 -5.52 12.09 -19.91
C ASN A 6 -5.43 10.91 -18.95
N THR A 7 -4.25 10.32 -18.83
CA THR A 7 -3.97 9.37 -17.77
C THR A 7 -3.95 10.22 -16.50
N ASP A 8 -5.06 10.22 -15.75
CA ASP A 8 -5.06 10.72 -14.38
C ASP A 8 -4.09 9.83 -13.60
N ASN A 9 -2.83 10.26 -13.56
CA ASN A 9 -1.74 9.58 -12.86
C ASN A 9 -2.12 9.60 -11.38
N ALA A 10 -2.61 8.47 -10.88
CA ALA A 10 -2.98 8.35 -9.49
C ALA A 10 -1.82 7.72 -8.73
N THR A 11 -1.42 8.32 -7.62
CA THR A 11 -0.32 7.81 -6.80
C THR A 11 -0.90 6.99 -5.65
N LEU A 12 -0.74 5.67 -5.70
CA LEU A 12 -1.00 4.83 -4.53
C LEU A 12 0.19 4.87 -3.58
N ASN A 13 -0.12 4.85 -2.29
CA ASN A 13 0.85 4.72 -1.21
C ASN A 13 0.36 3.61 -0.28
N ALA A 14 1.09 2.52 -0.19
CA ALA A 14 0.87 1.45 0.77
C ALA A 14 1.80 1.65 1.96
N ARG A 15 1.23 2.00 3.12
CA ARG A 15 1.96 2.17 4.37
C ARG A 15 1.74 0.95 5.25
N TRP A 16 2.81 0.27 5.61
CA TRP A 16 2.79 -0.89 6.50
C TRP A 16 3.23 -0.49 7.90
N SER A 17 2.38 -0.83 8.86
CA SER A 17 2.59 -0.55 10.27
C SER A 17 2.40 -1.81 11.10
N TYR A 18 3.21 -1.93 12.14
CA TYR A 18 3.10 -2.95 13.18
C TYR A 18 2.34 -2.38 14.38
N LEU A 19 1.43 -3.15 14.97
CA LEU A 19 0.55 -2.77 16.07
C LEU A 19 0.99 -3.47 17.36
N ASP A 20 1.98 -2.89 18.03
CA ASP A 20 2.54 -3.39 19.30
C ASP A 20 2.17 -2.43 20.44
N GLY A 21 0.87 -2.24 20.64
CA GLY A 21 0.34 -1.19 21.52
C GLY A 21 0.39 0.23 20.93
N ASN A 22 1.40 0.54 20.10
CA ASN A 22 1.47 1.73 19.26
C ASN A 22 1.62 1.34 17.78
N GLU A 23 1.05 2.16 16.88
CA GLU A 23 1.19 1.96 15.44
C GLU A 23 2.59 2.42 14.98
N HIS A 24 3.47 1.47 14.68
CA HIS A 24 4.82 1.73 14.19
C HIS A 24 4.91 1.44 12.70
N ALA A 25 4.88 2.50 11.88
CA ALA A 25 5.12 2.38 10.45
C ALA A 25 6.59 1.98 10.20
N PHE A 26 6.81 0.80 9.62
CA PHE A 26 8.16 0.28 9.35
C PHE A 26 8.47 0.21 7.85
N SER A 27 7.45 0.25 6.98
CA SER A 27 7.63 0.25 5.53
C SER A 27 6.57 1.09 4.84
N SER A 28 6.94 1.73 3.73
CA SER A 28 6.02 2.48 2.89
C SER A 28 6.44 2.34 1.44
N THR A 29 5.48 2.03 0.58
CA THR A 29 5.70 1.86 -0.86
C THR A 29 4.78 2.81 -1.60
N SER A 30 5.33 3.60 -2.51
CA SER A 30 4.58 4.55 -3.34
C SER A 30 4.70 4.14 -4.79
N GLU A 31 3.59 4.00 -5.49
CA GLU A 31 3.55 3.61 -6.88
C GLU A 31 2.55 4.48 -7.64
N SER A 32 2.99 5.06 -8.74
CA SER A 32 2.15 5.83 -9.67
C SER A 32 1.50 4.87 -10.65
N ILE A 33 0.18 4.84 -10.68
CA ILE A 33 -0.62 3.99 -11.56
C ILE A 33 -1.22 4.81 -12.70
N ALA A 34 -1.20 4.22 -13.89
CA ALA A 34 -1.96 4.70 -15.04
C ALA A 34 -3.35 4.06 -15.00
N THR A 35 -4.40 4.87 -14.94
CA THR A 35 -5.80 4.42 -14.81
C THR A 35 -6.46 4.11 -16.16
N ASP A 36 -5.74 3.47 -17.09
CA ASP A 36 -6.26 3.06 -18.41
C ASP A 36 -7.15 1.78 -18.38
N GLY A 37 -7.75 1.46 -17.22
CA GLY A 37 -8.59 0.26 -17.03
C GLY A 37 -8.58 -0.25 -15.57
N PRO A 38 -9.14 -1.44 -15.28
CA PRO A 38 -9.02 -2.08 -13.97
C PRO A 38 -7.56 -2.44 -13.70
N ALA A 39 -6.81 -1.49 -13.14
CA ALA A 39 -5.43 -1.68 -12.73
C ALA A 39 -5.41 -2.32 -11.34
N VAL A 40 -4.90 -3.55 -11.25
CA VAL A 40 -4.64 -4.21 -9.96
C VAL A 40 -3.17 -3.97 -9.60
N THR A 41 -2.92 -3.18 -8.57
CA THR A 41 -1.57 -2.95 -8.05
C THR A 41 -1.29 -3.89 -6.90
N THR A 42 -0.22 -4.67 -7.02
CA THR A 42 0.21 -5.60 -5.96
C THR A 42 1.40 -5.03 -5.23
N PHE A 43 1.20 -4.61 -3.98
CA PHE A 43 2.30 -4.21 -3.11
C PHE A 43 2.95 -5.44 -2.47
N LYS A 44 4.26 -5.52 -2.53
CA LYS A 44 5.04 -6.57 -1.85
C LYS A 44 5.92 -5.92 -0.80
N VAL A 45 5.79 -6.37 0.43
CA VAL A 45 6.69 -5.99 1.51
C VAL A 45 7.60 -7.18 1.81
N GLN A 46 8.90 -6.98 1.64
CA GLN A 46 9.91 -8.00 1.93
C GLN A 46 10.68 -7.54 3.16
N ASN A 47 10.58 -8.30 4.24
CA ASN A 47 11.49 -8.15 5.37
C ASN A 47 12.62 -9.17 5.17
N PRO A 48 13.89 -8.74 5.08
CA PRO A 48 15.02 -9.67 5.02
C PRO A 48 15.17 -10.50 6.31
N ASN A 49 14.58 -10.04 7.41
CA ASN A 49 14.48 -10.78 8.66
C ASN A 49 13.11 -11.45 8.80
N ALA A 50 12.98 -12.37 9.76
CA ALA A 50 11.68 -12.91 10.15
C ALA A 50 10.74 -11.77 10.59
N TRP A 51 9.50 -11.81 10.10
CA TRP A 51 8.46 -10.90 10.55
C TRP A 51 8.14 -11.18 12.02
N PRO A 52 8.14 -10.15 12.90
CA PRO A 52 7.65 -10.31 14.26
C PRO A 52 6.24 -10.89 14.25
N VAL A 53 5.97 -11.89 15.09
CA VAL A 53 4.60 -12.37 15.31
C VAL A 53 3.81 -11.25 15.99
N GLY A 54 2.63 -10.95 15.47
CA GLY A 54 1.75 -9.92 16.04
C GLY A 54 0.81 -9.29 15.04
N LYS A 55 0.22 -8.16 15.43
CA LYS A 55 -0.78 -7.44 14.64
C LYS A 55 -0.11 -6.45 13.69
N TYR A 56 -0.57 -6.42 12.46
CA TYR A 56 -0.10 -5.54 11.40
C TYR A 56 -1.28 -4.82 10.77
N LYS A 57 -0.97 -3.71 10.12
CA LYS A 57 -1.93 -2.91 9.39
C LYS A 57 -1.28 -2.34 8.15
N VAL A 58 -1.95 -2.51 7.02
CA VAL A 58 -1.63 -1.82 5.78
C VAL A 58 -2.68 -0.74 5.54
N VAL A 59 -2.23 0.47 5.21
CA VAL A 59 -3.09 1.57 4.79
C VAL A 59 -2.72 1.94 3.38
N ILE A 60 -3.69 1.85 2.47
CA ILE A 60 -3.54 2.25 1.09
C ILE A 60 -4.18 3.63 0.89
N SER A 61 -3.37 4.56 0.42
CA SER A 61 -3.78 5.93 0.13
C SER A 61 -3.61 6.25 -1.35
N LEU A 62 -4.67 6.73 -1.98
CA LEU A 62 -4.67 7.22 -3.36
C LEU A 62 -4.58 8.75 -3.35
N ASN A 63 -3.56 9.31 -3.99
CA ASN A 63 -3.32 10.76 -4.03
C ASN A 63 -3.32 11.41 -2.63
N GLY A 64 -2.76 10.72 -1.65
CA GLY A 64 -2.71 11.17 -0.25
C GLY A 64 -3.99 10.91 0.55
N LYS A 65 -5.07 10.41 -0.06
CA LYS A 65 -6.31 10.06 0.62
C LYS A 65 -6.37 8.56 0.89
N ALA A 66 -6.50 8.14 2.16
CA ALA A 66 -6.72 6.74 2.51
C ALA A 66 -8.00 6.21 1.83
N VAL A 67 -7.84 5.20 0.98
CA VAL A 67 -8.93 4.56 0.22
C VAL A 67 -9.20 3.14 0.72
N ALA A 68 -8.20 2.49 1.32
CA ALA A 68 -8.37 1.17 1.93
C ALA A 68 -7.42 1.02 3.12
N SER A 69 -7.80 0.18 4.06
CA SER A 69 -6.93 -0.24 5.15
C SER A 69 -7.29 -1.65 5.56
N GLU A 70 -6.29 -2.48 5.78
CA GLU A 70 -6.48 -3.86 6.16
C GLU A 70 -5.57 -4.22 7.32
N GLY A 71 -6.15 -4.77 8.37
CA GLY A 71 -5.42 -5.28 9.53
C GLY A 71 -5.30 -6.79 9.44
N PHE A 72 -4.11 -7.31 9.66
CA PHE A 72 -3.84 -8.76 9.64
C PHE A 72 -2.88 -9.14 10.76
N GLU A 73 -2.89 -10.40 11.16
CA GLU A 73 -1.98 -10.94 12.17
C GLU A 73 -0.99 -11.89 11.52
N VAL A 74 0.30 -11.68 11.77
CA VAL A 74 1.34 -12.63 11.41
C VAL A 74 1.45 -13.63 12.56
N ASN A 75 1.14 -14.89 12.27
CA ASN A 75 1.31 -16.01 13.18
C ASN A 75 2.45 -16.88 12.62
N GLY A 76 3.35 -17.32 13.51
CA GLY A 76 4.52 -18.15 13.17
C GLY A 76 4.26 -19.64 13.27
#